data_AF-A0A353WKK5-F1
#
_entry.id   AF-A0A353WKK5-F1
#
_cell.length_a   1.000
_cell.length_b   1.000
_cell.length_c   1.000
_cell.angle_alpha   90.00
_cell.angle_beta   90.00
_cell.angle_gamma   90.00
#
_symmetry.space_group_name_H-M   'P 1'
#
loop_
_entity.id
_entity.type
_entity.pdbx_description
1 polymer ?
#
loop_
_entity_poly.entity_id
_entity_poly.type
_entity_poly.pdbx_seq_one_letter_code
_entity_poly.pdbx_strand_id
1 'polypeptide(L)'
;LDMLQEVRTTALLQNVLNKPGAIDAHKYLELATIEGARALGLDQEIGSIEEGKKADLIIMNLENDFHCWHSEEVDPATRIVYASKNSDVETVIIDGKIVMSDKKLLMINKNDILENSKQEISKLLQRAKTILSAAG
;
A
#
# COMPACT_ATOMS: atom_id res chain seq x y z
N LEU A 1 -4.76 -5.84 -0.60
CA LEU A 1 -3.31 -5.88 -0.33
C LEU A 1 -2.96 -4.61 0.43
N ASP A 2 -2.12 -4.68 1.45
CA ASP A 2 -1.59 -3.50 2.15
C ASP A 2 -0.10 -3.39 1.82
N MET A 3 0.25 -2.43 0.95
CA MET A 3 1.62 -2.32 0.44
C MET A 3 2.66 -2.06 1.53
N LEU A 4 2.35 -1.29 2.57
CA LEU A 4 3.29 -1.00 3.65
C LEU A 4 3.57 -2.27 4.48
N GLN A 5 2.53 -3.10 4.67
CA GLN A 5 2.69 -4.38 5.32
C GLN A 5 3.50 -5.37 4.47
N GLU A 6 3.27 -5.41 3.14
CA GLU A 6 4.02 -6.27 2.23
C GLU A 6 5.52 -5.92 2.18
N VAL A 7 5.82 -4.62 2.10
CA VAL A 7 7.21 -4.12 2.10
C VAL A 7 7.90 -4.46 3.42
N ARG A 8 7.23 -4.23 4.56
CA ARG A 8 7.77 -4.61 5.88
C ARG A 8 8.02 -6.11 5.98
N THR A 9 7.05 -6.91 5.54
CA THR A 9 7.14 -8.39 5.60
C THR A 9 8.31 -8.87 4.75
N THR A 10 8.47 -8.32 3.55
CA THR A 10 9.60 -8.60 2.66
C THR A 10 10.92 -8.23 3.33
N ALA A 11 11.01 -7.03 3.91
CA ALA A 11 12.23 -6.56 4.56
C ALA A 11 12.64 -7.44 5.75
N LEU A 12 11.68 -7.81 6.60
CA LEU A 12 11.92 -8.69 7.74
C LEU A 12 12.32 -10.11 7.28
N LEU A 13 11.65 -10.65 6.26
CA LEU A 13 12.00 -11.96 5.71
C LEU A 13 13.42 -11.96 5.14
N GLN A 14 13.79 -10.94 4.36
CA GLN A 14 15.14 -10.82 3.80
C GLN A 14 16.20 -10.62 4.89
N ASN A 15 15.88 -9.93 5.98
CA ASN A 15 16.78 -9.80 7.14
C ASN A 15 17.01 -11.13 7.87
N VAL A 16 16.03 -12.05 7.85
CA VAL A 16 16.16 -13.41 8.43
C VAL A 16 16.93 -14.33 7.49
N LEU A 17 16.65 -14.28 6.18
CA LEU A 17 17.31 -15.12 5.19
C LEU A 17 18.76 -14.69 4.90
N ASN A 18 19.06 -13.41 5.10
CA ASN A 18 20.37 -12.83 4.92
C ASN A 18 20.86 -12.20 6.24
N LYS A 19 21.68 -11.15 6.16
CA LYS A 19 22.08 -10.35 7.32
C LYS A 19 21.15 -9.14 7.45
N PRO A 20 20.72 -8.76 8.68
CA PRO A 20 20.02 -7.50 8.90
C PRO A 20 20.78 -6.32 8.28
N GLY A 21 20.08 -5.52 7.48
CA GLY A 21 20.67 -4.38 6.78
C GLY A 21 21.46 -4.73 5.52
N ALA A 22 21.39 -5.98 5.02
CA ALA A 22 21.96 -6.35 3.72
C ALA A 22 21.30 -5.61 2.55
N ILE A 23 20.03 -5.23 2.72
CA ILE A 23 19.27 -4.37 1.82
C ILE A 23 18.80 -3.17 2.65
N ASP A 24 19.11 -1.96 2.19
CA ASP A 24 18.71 -0.73 2.88
C ASP A 24 17.22 -0.41 2.69
N ALA A 25 16.70 0.49 3.52
CA ALA A 25 15.29 0.88 3.48
C ALA A 25 14.90 1.59 2.18
N HIS A 26 15.80 2.38 1.58
CA HIS A 26 15.55 3.04 0.31
C HIS A 26 15.31 2.03 -0.81
N LYS A 27 16.08 0.94 -0.85
CA LYS A 27 15.90 -0.11 -1.86
C LYS A 27 14.55 -0.80 -1.73
N TYR A 28 14.04 -0.98 -0.51
CA TYR A 28 12.68 -1.48 -0.33
C TYR A 28 11.61 -0.49 -0.81
N LEU A 29 11.83 0.82 -0.66
CA LEU A 29 10.94 1.82 -1.25
C LEU A 29 11.00 1.81 -2.78
N GLU A 30 12.18 1.68 -3.37
CA GLU A 30 12.33 1.51 -4.83
C GLU A 30 11.55 0.28 -5.33
N LEU A 31 11.67 -0.85 -4.63
CA LEU A 31 10.90 -2.08 -4.91
C LEU A 31 9.39 -1.84 -4.87
N ALA A 32 8.92 -1.03 -3.93
CA ALA A 32 7.52 -0.67 -3.78
C ALA A 32 7.03 0.39 -4.79
N THR A 33 7.95 1.03 -5.53
CA THR A 33 7.66 2.18 -6.40
C THR A 33 8.26 1.98 -7.80
N ILE A 34 9.43 2.56 -8.08
CA ILE A 34 10.00 2.63 -9.43
C ILE A 34 10.35 1.27 -10.01
N GLU A 35 10.82 0.32 -9.20
CA GLU A 35 11.10 -1.04 -9.66
C GLU A 35 9.82 -1.81 -9.96
N GLY A 36 8.75 -1.56 -9.19
CA GLY A 36 7.41 -2.06 -9.48
C GLY A 36 6.86 -1.51 -10.80
N ALA A 37 7.03 -0.21 -11.03
CA ALA A 37 6.67 0.42 -12.31
C ALA A 37 7.47 -0.17 -13.48
N ARG A 38 8.79 -0.38 -13.30
CA ARG A 38 9.66 -1.01 -14.31
C ARG A 38 9.26 -2.44 -14.61
N ALA A 39 8.90 -3.22 -13.59
CA ALA A 39 8.43 -4.60 -13.77
C ALA A 39 7.14 -4.67 -14.61
N LEU A 40 6.34 -3.61 -14.62
CA LEU A 40 5.12 -3.47 -15.41
C LEU A 40 5.34 -2.74 -16.76
N GLY A 41 6.55 -2.25 -17.04
CA GLY A 41 6.85 -1.44 -18.23
C GLY A 41 6.25 -0.04 -18.20
N LEU A 42 5.99 0.50 -17.00
CA LEU A 42 5.36 1.81 -16.77
C LEU A 42 6.32 2.82 -16.13
N ASP A 43 7.62 2.53 -16.04
CA ASP A 43 8.62 3.38 -15.38
C ASP A 43 8.82 4.74 -16.05
N GLN A 44 8.38 4.92 -17.29
CA GLN A 44 8.36 6.21 -17.98
C GLN A 44 7.15 7.07 -17.60
N GLU A 45 6.11 6.48 -17.01
CA GLU A 45 4.86 7.15 -16.68
C GLU A 45 4.67 7.37 -15.18
N ILE A 46 5.09 6.41 -14.34
CA ILE A 46 4.81 6.37 -12.90
C ILE A 46 6.01 5.83 -12.09
N GLY A 47 5.87 5.80 -10.77
CA GLY A 47 6.81 5.11 -9.87
C GLY A 47 7.92 5.99 -9.29
N SER A 48 8.05 7.23 -9.73
CA SER A 48 8.96 8.23 -9.16
C SER A 48 8.44 9.65 -9.36
N ILE A 49 8.96 10.58 -8.56
CA ILE A 49 8.61 12.01 -8.64
C ILE A 49 9.62 12.68 -9.57
N GLU A 50 9.29 12.73 -10.85
CA GLU A 50 10.12 13.34 -11.91
C GLU A 50 9.23 14.15 -12.85
N GLU A 51 9.78 15.21 -13.44
CA GLU A 51 9.05 16.01 -14.43
C GLU A 51 8.61 15.14 -15.62
N GLY A 52 7.37 15.35 -16.08
CA GLY A 52 6.78 14.60 -17.19
C GLY A 52 6.05 13.31 -16.80
N LYS A 53 6.26 12.77 -15.58
CA LYS A 53 5.51 11.62 -15.06
C LYS A 53 4.15 12.03 -14.50
N LYS A 54 3.24 11.05 -14.36
CA LYS A 54 1.94 11.25 -13.72
C LYS A 54 2.12 11.60 -12.25
N ALA A 55 1.25 12.47 -11.76
CA ALA A 55 1.20 12.83 -10.34
C ALA A 55 0.47 11.75 -9.53
N ASP A 56 1.13 10.60 -9.39
CA ASP A 56 0.72 9.48 -8.53
C ASP A 56 1.49 9.58 -7.21
N LEU A 57 0.87 10.21 -6.21
CA LEU A 57 1.53 10.63 -4.98
C LEU A 57 0.75 10.19 -3.75
N ILE A 58 1.48 9.91 -2.68
CA ILE A 58 0.91 9.77 -1.33
C ILE A 58 1.59 10.76 -0.40
N ILE A 59 0.83 11.34 0.51
CA ILE A 59 1.35 12.15 1.62
C ILE A 59 1.14 11.34 2.88
N MET A 60 2.22 11.14 3.64
CA MET A 60 2.22 10.36 4.87
C MET A 60 2.54 11.24 6.06
N ASN A 61 1.81 11.05 7.16
CA ASN A 61 2.08 11.67 8.44
C ASN A 61 2.73 10.64 9.37
N LEU A 62 4.06 10.67 9.44
CA LEU A 62 4.86 9.74 10.26
C LEU A 62 4.91 10.12 11.75
N GLU A 63 4.20 11.17 12.15
CA GLU A 63 4.09 11.65 13.54
C GLU A 63 2.66 11.50 14.07
N ASN A 64 1.77 10.91 13.27
CA ASN A 64 0.36 10.79 13.59
C ASN A 64 0.06 9.92 14.83
N ASP A 65 0.90 8.91 15.11
CA ASP A 65 0.68 7.97 16.21
C ASP A 65 2.01 7.40 16.75
N PHE A 66 1.97 6.81 17.94
CA PHE A 66 3.13 6.35 18.71
C PHE A 66 4.00 5.33 17.99
N HIS A 67 3.44 4.53 17.06
CA HIS A 67 4.20 3.45 16.41
C HIS A 67 5.27 3.95 15.43
N CYS A 68 5.12 5.15 14.88
CA CYS A 68 6.12 5.78 14.01
C CYS A 68 6.97 6.83 14.72
N TRP A 69 6.68 7.12 15.99
CA TRP A 69 7.40 8.12 16.77
C TRP A 69 8.82 7.66 17.08
N HIS A 70 9.79 8.27 16.42
CA HIS A 70 11.23 7.99 16.54
C HIS A 70 12.00 9.32 16.67
N SER A 71 13.29 9.27 17.01
CA SER A 71 14.10 10.49 16.99
C SER A 71 14.20 11.04 15.56
N GLU A 72 14.40 12.35 15.44
CA GLU A 72 14.59 13.04 14.15
C GLU A 72 15.82 12.54 13.37
N GLU A 73 16.74 11.83 14.04
CA GLU A 73 17.94 11.23 13.44
C GLU A 73 17.65 9.94 12.66
N VAL A 74 16.47 9.33 12.85
CA VAL A 74 16.09 8.12 12.12
C VAL A 74 15.62 8.49 10.73
N ASP A 75 16.32 7.95 9.72
CA ASP A 75 15.96 8.09 8.31
C ASP A 75 14.45 7.81 8.06
N PRO A 76 13.74 8.76 7.43
CA PRO A 76 12.33 8.59 7.07
C PRO A 76 12.04 7.31 6.27
N ALA A 77 12.93 6.86 5.38
CA ALA A 77 12.72 5.63 4.63
C ALA A 77 12.67 4.41 5.56
N THR A 78 13.54 4.37 6.56
CA THR A 78 13.51 3.36 7.62
C THR A 78 12.19 3.37 8.39
N ARG A 79 11.69 4.56 8.76
CA ARG A 79 10.37 4.71 9.42
C ARG A 79 9.23 4.20 8.55
N ILE A 80 9.24 4.52 7.25
CA ILE A 80 8.22 4.06 6.30
C ILE A 80 8.24 2.52 6.19
N VAL A 81 9.41 1.93 5.94
CA VAL A 81 9.54 0.48 5.71
C VAL A 81 9.22 -0.34 6.96
N TYR A 82 9.74 0.04 8.12
CA TYR A 82 9.72 -0.82 9.30
C TYR A 82 8.65 -0.46 10.33
N ALA A 83 8.19 0.80 10.38
CA ALA A 83 7.28 1.28 11.42
C ALA A 83 5.89 1.66 10.89
N SER A 84 5.79 2.25 9.69
CA SER A 84 4.54 2.85 9.18
C SER A 84 3.45 1.87 8.78
N LYS A 85 2.20 2.32 8.93
CA LYS A 85 0.97 1.58 8.61
C LYS A 85 0.15 2.35 7.58
N ASN A 86 -0.82 1.68 6.95
CA ASN A 86 -1.75 2.32 6.03
C ASN A 86 -2.48 3.54 6.63
N SER A 87 -2.67 3.57 7.95
CA SER A 87 -3.33 4.65 8.68
C SER A 87 -2.52 5.95 8.73
N ASP A 88 -1.23 5.88 8.40
CA ASP A 88 -0.33 7.03 8.34
C ASP A 88 -0.41 7.74 6.98
N VAL A 89 -1.04 7.13 5.97
CA VAL A 89 -1.32 7.78 4.68
C VAL A 89 -2.48 8.76 4.88
N GLU A 90 -2.22 10.04 4.63
CA GLU A 90 -3.17 11.13 4.87
C GLU A 90 -3.91 11.54 3.60
N THR A 91 -3.16 11.71 2.50
CA THR A 91 -3.69 12.16 1.21
C THR A 91 -3.15 11.28 0.10
N VAL A 92 -4.00 10.95 -0.88
CA VAL A 92 -3.65 10.14 -2.06
C VAL A 92 -4.08 10.88 -3.31
N ILE A 93 -3.15 10.99 -4.25
CA ILE A 93 -3.31 11.65 -5.54
C ILE A 93 -3.01 10.61 -6.62
N ILE A 94 -3.91 10.49 -7.60
CA ILE A 94 -3.76 9.59 -8.74
C ILE A 94 -3.98 10.41 -10.02
N ASP A 95 -2.98 10.44 -10.89
CA ASP A 95 -3.02 11.18 -12.16
C ASP A 95 -3.42 12.65 -11.94
N GLY A 96 -2.90 13.25 -10.86
CA GLY A 96 -3.18 14.64 -10.44
C GLY A 96 -4.51 14.86 -9.71
N LYS A 97 -5.30 13.80 -9.49
CA LYS A 97 -6.64 13.85 -8.89
C LYS A 97 -6.54 13.44 -7.43
N ILE A 98 -6.94 14.32 -6.51
CA ILE A 98 -7.02 13.95 -5.09
C ILE A 98 -8.19 12.98 -4.90
N VAL A 99 -7.88 11.72 -4.56
CA VAL A 99 -8.89 10.66 -4.33
C VAL A 99 -9.17 10.43 -2.85
N MET A 100 -8.24 10.86 -1.98
CA MET A 100 -8.37 10.88 -0.53
C MET A 100 -7.66 12.13 0.01
N SER A 101 -8.28 12.84 0.95
CA SER A 101 -7.70 14.02 1.63
C SER A 101 -8.02 13.96 3.11
N ASP A 102 -7.04 14.23 3.98
CA ASP A 102 -7.20 14.16 5.45
C ASP A 102 -7.84 12.83 5.91
N LYS A 103 -7.40 11.72 5.30
CA LYS A 103 -7.93 10.36 5.52
C LYS A 103 -9.41 10.16 5.14
N LYS A 104 -10.03 11.12 4.45
CA LYS A 104 -11.40 11.04 3.93
C LYS A 104 -11.40 10.68 2.46
N LEU A 105 -12.07 9.59 2.11
CA LEU A 105 -12.25 9.15 0.72
C LEU A 105 -13.19 10.13 0.00
N LEU A 106 -12.77 10.61 -1.18
CA LEU A 106 -13.50 11.64 -1.93
C LEU A 106 -14.33 11.08 -3.09
N MET A 107 -13.95 9.90 -3.59
CA MET A 107 -14.55 9.33 -4.81
C MET A 107 -15.44 8.11 -4.57
N ILE A 108 -15.52 7.62 -3.33
CA ILE A 108 -16.26 6.41 -3.01
C ILE A 108 -17.07 6.56 -1.71
N ASN A 109 -18.27 5.98 -1.70
CA ASN A 109 -19.10 5.85 -0.51
C ASN A 109 -18.81 4.49 0.16
N LYS A 110 -18.33 4.54 1.39
CA LYS A 110 -17.98 3.35 2.18
C LYS A 110 -19.19 2.42 2.40
N ASN A 111 -20.37 2.97 2.67
CA ASN A 111 -21.56 2.15 2.97
C ASN A 111 -22.02 1.40 1.72
N ASP A 112 -22.02 2.06 0.57
CA ASP A 112 -22.40 1.45 -0.70
C ASP A 112 -21.43 0.30 -1.06
N ILE A 113 -20.12 0.50 -0.86
CA ILE A 113 -19.12 -0.56 -1.07
C ILE A 113 -19.35 -1.75 -0.14
N LEU A 114 -19.60 -1.51 1.15
CA LEU A 114 -19.83 -2.57 2.13
C LEU A 114 -21.10 -3.36 1.82
N GLU A 115 -22.16 -2.69 1.39
CA GLU A 115 -23.42 -3.34 1.03
C GLU A 115 -23.26 -4.19 -0.23
N ASN A 116 -22.66 -3.63 -1.28
CA ASN A 116 -22.35 -4.37 -2.50
C ASN A 116 -21.46 -5.60 -2.21
N SER A 117 -20.45 -5.44 -1.34
CA SER A 117 -19.58 -6.54 -0.94
C SER A 117 -20.34 -7.67 -0.25
N LYS A 118 -21.28 -7.35 0.65
CA LYS A 118 -22.13 -8.36 1.31
C LYS A 118 -22.99 -9.12 0.29
N GLN A 119 -23.57 -8.42 -0.67
CA GLN A 119 -24.40 -9.02 -1.69
C GLN A 119 -23.60 -9.99 -2.57
N GLU A 120 -22.40 -9.60 -3.01
CA GLU A 120 -21.53 -10.45 -3.82
C GLU A 120 -21.00 -11.66 -3.05
N ILE A 121 -20.64 -11.51 -1.79
CA ILE A 121 -20.25 -12.64 -0.92
C ILE A 121 -21.42 -13.62 -0.77
N SER A 122 -22.64 -13.12 -0.56
CA SER A 122 -23.84 -13.97 -0.45
C SER A 122 -24.06 -14.80 -1.72
N LYS A 123 -23.98 -14.18 -2.90
CA LYS A 123 -24.06 -14.87 -4.21
C LYS A 123 -22.95 -15.91 -4.38
N LEU A 124 -21.72 -15.59 -3.99
CA LEU A 124 -20.60 -16.52 -4.04
C LEU A 124 -20.85 -17.75 -3.15
N LEU A 125 -21.29 -17.55 -1.91
CA LEU A 125 -21.58 -18.62 -0.97
C LEU A 125 -22.75 -19.49 -1.44
N GLN A 126 -23.77 -18.91 -2.07
CA GLN A 126 -24.88 -19.66 -2.64
C GLN A 126 -24.40 -20.59 -3.77
N ARG A 127 -23.59 -20.07 -4.72
CA ARG A 127 -23.00 -20.88 -5.79
C ARG A 127 -22.11 -22.00 -5.25
N ALA A 128 -21.28 -21.71 -4.25
CA ALA A 128 -20.43 -22.71 -3.62
C ALA A 128 -21.25 -23.85 -2.98
N LYS A 129 -22.36 -23.53 -2.29
CA LYS A 129 -23.29 -24.54 -1.75
C LYS A 129 -23.94 -25.38 -2.83
N THR A 130 -24.35 -24.77 -3.95
CA THR A 130 -24.92 -25.51 -5.09
C THR A 130 -23.90 -26.46 -5.70
N ILE A 131 -22.64 -26.05 -5.86
CA ILE A 131 -21.58 -26.92 -6.40
C ILE A 131 -21.30 -28.09 -5.44
N LEU A 132 -21.18 -27.81 -4.13
CA LEU A 132 -20.90 -28.84 -3.13
C LEU A 132 -22.05 -29.85 -2.96
N SER A 133 -23.30 -29.42 -3.18
CA SER A 133 -24.47 -30.32 -3.14
C SER A 133 -24.71 -31.11 -4.43
N ALA A 134 -24.17 -30.67 -5.56
CA ALA A 134 -24.23 -31.41 -6.82
C ALA A 134 -23.08 -32.43 -7.00
N ALA A 135 -22.05 -32.37 -6.16
CA ALA A 135 -20.87 -33.24 -6.20
C ALA A 135 -20.93 -34.43 -5.23
N GLY A 136 -22.02 -34.58 -4.46
CA GLY A 136 -22.29 -35.73 -3.57
C GLY A 136 -23.53 -36.48 -4.03
#